data_AF-A0A970E349-F1
#
_entry.id   AF-A0A970E349-F1
#
_cell.length_a   1.000
_cell.length_b   1.000
_cell.length_c   1.000
_cell.angle_alpha   90.00
_cell.angle_beta   90.00
_cell.angle_gamma   90.00
#
_symmetry.space_group_name_H-M   'P 1'
#
loop_
_entity.id
_entity.type
_entity.pdbx_description
1 polymer ?
#
loop_
_entity_poly.entity_id
_entity_poly.type
_entity_poly.pdbx_seq_one_letter_code
_entity_poly.pdbx_strand_id
1 'polypeptide(L)'
;MAHRHGHDDHDHEHEHELADVIVIEDEDGNQHECAIYDFEFEGRTYAVLFPLDDPDEGGLVYRLEVDEAGDEVLMDIEDDEEFERVVAFLESDEE
;
A
#
# COMPACT_ATOMS: atom_id res chain seq x y z
N MET A 1 -30.64 22.74 -20.65
CA MET A 1 -30.66 21.93 -19.43
C MET A 1 -29.38 21.09 -19.49
N ALA A 2 -28.28 21.54 -18.87
CA ALA A 2 -27.90 21.28 -17.47
C ALA A 2 -27.73 19.75 -17.27
N HIS A 3 -26.58 19.17 -16.94
CA HIS A 3 -25.45 19.63 -16.15
C HIS A 3 -24.11 19.06 -16.66
N ARG A 4 -23.08 19.91 -16.65
CA ARG A 4 -21.66 19.54 -16.71
C ARG A 4 -21.32 19.06 -15.30
N HIS A 5 -21.07 17.77 -15.09
CA HIS A 5 -20.59 17.27 -13.80
C HIS A 5 -19.08 17.15 -13.88
N GLY A 6 -18.40 18.24 -13.51
CA GLY A 6 -17.04 18.21 -13.03
C GLY A 6 -17.11 18.29 -11.51
N HIS A 7 -16.65 17.24 -10.85
CA HIS A 7 -16.51 17.02 -9.41
C HIS A 7 -15.87 15.63 -9.34
N ASP A 8 -14.77 15.33 -8.68
CA ASP A 8 -14.05 15.98 -7.57
C ASP A 8 -12.62 15.41 -7.69
N ASP A 9 -11.58 16.22 -7.89
CA ASP A 9 -10.59 16.51 -6.85
C ASP A 9 -10.38 15.33 -5.87
N HIS A 10 -9.80 14.23 -6.36
CA HIS A 10 -8.99 13.35 -5.50
C HIS A 10 -7.65 14.06 -5.25
N ASP A 11 -7.72 15.16 -4.51
CA ASP A 11 -6.57 15.79 -3.87
C ASP A 11 -6.22 14.92 -2.66
N HIS A 12 -5.46 13.85 -2.91
CA HIS A 12 -4.78 13.11 -1.86
C HIS A 12 -3.62 13.99 -1.36
N GLU A 13 -3.95 14.98 -0.52
CA GLU A 13 -2.99 15.71 0.32
C GLU A 13 -2.41 14.69 1.32
N HIS A 14 -1.45 13.87 0.87
CA HIS A 14 -0.69 12.93 1.70
C HIS A 14 0.19 13.74 2.66
N GLU A 15 -0.38 14.14 3.79
CA GLU A 15 0.36 14.60 4.97
C GLU A 15 1.13 13.37 5.52
N HIS A 16 2.37 13.19 5.03
CA HIS A 16 3.33 12.14 5.42
C HIS A 16 3.67 12.19 6.91
N GLU A 17 2.77 11.77 7.80
CA GLU A 17 3.06 11.57 9.21
C GLU A 17 2.28 10.36 9.74
N LEU A 18 2.90 9.18 9.63
CA LEU A 18 2.57 7.90 10.30
C LEU A 18 1.47 7.06 9.63
N ALA A 19 1.86 6.00 8.92
CA ALA A 19 1.01 4.94 8.35
C ALA A 19 -0.28 5.43 7.66
N ASP A 20 -0.25 5.53 6.32
CA ASP A 20 -1.43 5.95 5.56
C ASP A 20 -2.50 4.85 5.66
N VAL A 21 -3.71 5.19 6.15
CA VAL A 21 -4.82 4.24 6.19
C VAL A 21 -5.55 4.35 4.87
N ILE A 22 -5.37 3.35 4.01
CA ILE A 22 -6.01 3.27 2.70
C ILE A 22 -7.22 2.35 2.75
N VAL A 23 -8.23 2.66 1.94
CA VAL A 23 -9.38 1.79 1.71
C VAL A 23 -9.14 1.02 0.42
N ILE A 24 -8.97 -0.30 0.53
CA ILE A 24 -8.76 -1.17 -0.62
C ILE A 24 -10.06 -1.88 -0.95
N GLU A 25 -10.42 -1.91 -2.22
CA GLU A 25 -11.53 -2.74 -2.71
C GLU A 25 -10.98 -4.11 -3.10
N ASP A 26 -11.48 -5.17 -2.45
CA ASP A 26 -11.15 -6.56 -2.80
C ASP A 26 -11.83 -6.99 -4.13
N GLU A 27 -11.43 -8.13 -4.70
CA GLU A 27 -12.02 -8.71 -5.93
C GLU A 27 -13.55 -8.90 -5.86
N ASP A 28 -14.14 -9.01 -4.67
CA ASP A 28 -15.59 -9.11 -4.45
C ASP A 28 -16.30 -7.73 -4.35
N GLY A 29 -15.55 -6.62 -4.41
CA GLY A 29 -16.09 -5.25 -4.28
C GLY A 29 -16.29 -4.80 -2.83
N ASN A 30 -15.67 -5.49 -1.87
CA ASN A 30 -15.72 -5.12 -0.46
C ASN A 30 -14.59 -4.14 -0.13
N GLN A 31 -14.94 -3.06 0.58
CA GLN A 31 -13.99 -2.06 1.06
C GLN A 31 -13.39 -2.52 2.39
N HIS A 32 -12.07 -2.62 2.43
CA HIS A 32 -11.30 -2.97 3.62
C HIS A 32 -10.37 -1.81 3.97
N GLU A 33 -10.40 -1.37 5.24
CA GLU A 33 -9.48 -0.37 5.77
C GLU A 33 -8.17 -1.07 6.17
N CYS A 34 -7.09 -0.72 5.48
CA CYS A 34 -5.75 -1.28 5.72
C CYS A 34 -4.77 -0.14 5.93
N ALA A 35 -3.90 -0.27 6.93
CA ALA A 35 -2.77 0.64 7.06
C ALA A 35 -1.66 0.19 6.10
N ILE A 36 -1.26 1.08 5.19
CA ILE A 36 -0.14 0.86 4.28
C ILE A 36 1.10 1.60 4.79
N TYR A 37 2.25 0.94 4.73
CA TYR A 37 3.55 1.53 4.99
C TYR A 37 4.47 1.29 3.80
N ASP A 38 4.71 2.34 3.01
CA ASP A 38 5.62 2.29 1.86
C ASP A 38 7.04 2.77 2.21
N PHE A 39 8.04 2.14 1.59
CA PHE A 39 9.44 2.50 1.74
C PHE A 39 10.25 2.09 0.51
N GLU A 40 11.32 2.83 0.25
CA GLU A 40 12.28 2.50 -0.81
C GLU A 40 13.41 1.63 -0.25
N PHE A 41 13.59 0.44 -0.83
CA PHE A 41 14.63 -0.50 -0.47
C PHE A 41 15.32 -1.05 -1.73
N GLU A 42 16.67 -1.07 -1.75
CA GLU A 42 17.47 -1.52 -2.90
C GLU A 42 17.08 -0.89 -4.27
N GLY A 43 16.51 0.33 -4.26
CA GLY A 43 16.03 1.03 -5.46
C GLY A 43 14.69 0.54 -6.01
N ARG A 44 13.91 -0.15 -5.18
CA ARG A 44 12.53 -0.59 -5.43
C ARG A 44 11.63 -0.10 -4.31
N THR A 45 10.36 0.12 -4.60
CA THR A 45 9.37 0.50 -3.60
C THR A 45 8.66 -0.73 -3.08
N TYR A 46 8.57 -0.84 -1.77
CA TYR A 46 7.85 -1.90 -1.07
C TYR A 46 6.78 -1.28 -0.18
N ALA A 47 5.72 -2.03 0.07
CA ALA A 47 4.58 -1.61 0.86
C ALA A 47 4.15 -2.74 1.79
N VAL A 48 3.92 -2.44 3.07
CA VAL A 48 3.36 -3.39 4.03
C VAL A 48 1.91 -3.02 4.30
N LEU A 49 1.01 -3.98 4.16
CA LEU A 49 -0.40 -3.83 4.43
C LEU A 49 -0.72 -4.48 5.78
N PHE A 50 -1.28 -3.69 6.69
CA PHE A 50 -1.81 -4.16 7.96
C PHE A 50 -3.34 -4.05 7.93
N PRO A 51 -4.07 -5.18 7.82
CA PRO A 51 -5.52 -5.15 7.88
C PRO A 51 -5.97 -4.67 9.27
N LEU A 52 -6.76 -3.58 9.30
CA LEU A 52 -7.27 -3.05 10.57
C LEU A 52 -8.46 -3.86 11.10
N ASP A 53 -9.16 -4.58 10.22
CA ASP A 53 -10.29 -5.45 10.57
C ASP A 53 -9.83 -6.74 11.27
N ASP A 54 -8.66 -7.27 10.88
CA ASP A 54 -8.09 -8.52 11.38
C ASP A 54 -6.62 -8.36 11.83
N PRO A 55 -6.39 -7.83 13.05
CA PRO A 55 -5.02 -7.61 13.56
C PRO A 55 -4.24 -8.92 13.85
N ASP A 56 -4.91 -10.08 13.82
CA ASP A 56 -4.27 -11.40 13.99
C ASP A 56 -3.62 -11.91 12.69
N GLU A 57 -4.01 -11.35 11.52
CA GLU A 57 -3.50 -11.77 10.20
C GLU A 57 -2.04 -11.33 9.96
N GLY A 58 -1.57 -10.34 10.74
CA GLY A 58 -0.22 -9.79 10.61
C GLY A 58 -0.07 -8.86 9.41
N GLY A 59 1.12 -8.24 9.29
CA GLY A 59 1.43 -7.38 8.15
C GLY A 59 1.83 -8.20 6.93
N LEU A 60 1.25 -7.89 5.77
CA LEU A 60 1.56 -8.51 4.49
C LEU A 60 2.48 -7.58 3.69
N VAL A 61 3.66 -8.06 3.30
CA VAL A 61 4.64 -7.26 2.54
C VAL A 61 4.44 -7.51 1.04
N TYR A 62 4.33 -6.42 0.29
CA TYR A 62 4.20 -6.39 -1.15
C TYR A 62 5.23 -5.44 -1.77
N ARG A 63 5.49 -5.63 -3.06
CA ARG A 63 6.27 -4.71 -3.88
C ARG A 63 5.31 -3.76 -4.59
N LEU A 64 5.55 -2.46 -4.47
CA LEU A 64 4.77 -1.44 -5.17
C LEU A 64 5.40 -1.18 -6.54
N GLU A 65 4.64 -1.43 -7.60
CA GLU A 65 5.05 -1.18 -8.99
C GLU A 65 4.03 -0.27 -9.68
N VAL A 66 4.47 0.49 -10.69
CA VAL A 66 3.57 1.33 -11.47
C VAL A 66 3.33 0.66 -12.82
N ASP A 67 2.06 0.39 -13.12
CA ASP A 67 1.62 -0.17 -14.40
C ASP A 67 1.79 0.83 -15.56
N GLU A 68 1.65 0.35 -16.80
CA GLU A 68 1.66 1.16 -18.02
C GLU A 68 0.60 2.29 -18.04
N ALA A 69 -0.48 2.19 -17.25
CA ALA A 69 -1.49 3.23 -17.07
C ALA A 69 -1.11 4.30 -16.03
N GLY A 70 -0.06 4.08 -15.23
CA GLY A 70 0.34 4.95 -14.14
C GLY A 70 -0.35 4.66 -12.80
N ASP A 71 -1.07 3.54 -12.70
CA ASP A 71 -1.66 3.06 -11.45
C ASP A 71 -0.63 2.27 -10.62
N GLU A 72 -0.66 2.47 -9.31
CA GLU A 72 0.17 1.75 -8.35
C GLU A 72 -0.45 0.37 -8.07
N VAL A 73 0.29 -0.68 -8.40
CA VAL A 73 -0.11 -2.08 -8.19
C VAL A 73 0.80 -2.75 -7.19
N LEU A 74 0.19 -3.46 -6.24
CA LEU A 74 0.89 -4.26 -5.25
C LEU A 74 1.14 -5.66 -5.84
N MET A 75 2.40 -6.06 -5.87
CA MET A 75 2.85 -7.36 -6.36
C MET A 75 3.42 -8.20 -5.21
N ASP A 76 3.09 -9.48 -5.21
CA ASP A 76 3.67 -10.44 -4.26
C ASP A 76 5.18 -10.62 -4.48
N ILE A 77 5.93 -10.84 -3.41
CA ILE A 77 7.37 -11.06 -3.47
C ILE A 77 7.61 -12.57 -3.63
N GLU A 78 7.88 -13.03 -4.85
CA GLU A 78 8.14 -14.45 -5.14
C GLU A 78 9.51 -14.94 -4.63
N ASP A 79 10.43 -14.03 -4.30
CA ASP A 79 11.79 -14.34 -3.86
C ASP A 79 11.89 -14.26 -2.33
N ASP A 80 12.00 -15.42 -1.67
CA ASP A 80 12.09 -15.51 -0.21
C ASP A 80 13.27 -14.69 0.35
N GLU A 81 14.42 -14.65 -0.35
CA GLU A 81 15.58 -13.87 0.13
C GLU A 81 15.31 -12.36 0.08
N GLU A 82 14.59 -11.87 -0.93
CA GLU A 82 14.14 -10.49 -1.04
C GLU A 82 13.16 -10.15 0.10
N PHE A 83 12.17 -11.02 0.35
CA PHE A 83 11.21 -10.84 1.43
C PHE A 83 11.90 -10.78 2.80
N GLU A 84 12.79 -11.72 3.10
CA GLU A 84 13.53 -11.76 4.37
C GLU A 84 14.36 -10.48 4.60
N ARG A 85 14.99 -9.92 3.56
CA ARG A 85 15.75 -8.67 3.67
C ARG A 85 14.86 -7.48 3.96
N VAL A 86 13.72 -7.42 3.29
CA VAL A 86 12.74 -6.35 3.43
C VAL A 86 12.15 -6.36 4.85
N VAL A 87 11.77 -7.54 5.34
CA VAL A 87 11.30 -7.73 6.72
C VAL A 87 12.41 -7.37 7.72
N ALA A 88 13.64 -7.83 7.50
CA ALA A 88 14.75 -7.49 8.38
C ALA A 88 15.05 -5.98 8.41
N PHE A 89 14.88 -5.29 7.28
CA PHE A 89 14.99 -3.83 7.22
C PHE A 89 13.90 -3.16 8.07
N LEU A 90 12.65 -3.59 7.95
CA LEU A 90 11.52 -3.09 8.75
C LEU A 90 11.73 -3.30 10.25
N GLU A 91 12.15 -4.50 10.66
CA GLU A 91 12.48 -4.79 12.07
C GLU A 91 13.66 -3.96 12.59
N SER A 92 14.56 -3.54 11.71
CA SER A 92 15.73 -2.73 12.07
C SER A 92 15.45 -1.23 12.09
N ASP A 93 14.47 -0.74 11.31
CA ASP A 93 14.04 0.66 11.30
C ASP A 93 13.23 1.02 12.56
N GLU A 94 12.67 0.01 13.25
CA GLU A 94 11.96 0.17 14.54
C GLU A 94 12.89 0.41 15.77
N GLU A 95 14.21 0.60 15.59
CA GLU A 95 15.20 0.91 16.66
C GLU A 95 15.60 2.39 16.80
#